data_AF-A0A838DYI3-F1
#
_entry.id   AF-A0A838DYI3-F1
#
_cell.length_a   1.000
_cell.length_b   1.000
_cell.length_c   1.000
_cell.angle_alpha   90.00
_cell.angle_beta   90.00
_cell.angle_gamma   90.00
#
_symmetry.space_group_name_H-M   'P 1'
#
loop_
_entity.id
_entity.type
_entity.pdbx_description
1 polymer ?
#
loop_
_entity_poly.entity_id
_entity_poly.type
_entity_poly.pdbx_seq_one_letter_code
_entity_poly.pdbx_strand_id
1 'polypeptide(L)'
;MTVDIQQGSPQFPTVAGNVASSMQDEMDTAVQTLQAHKGAWVALTVRERVAIIDQLIKDFVAIAPRWVAASLKAKGLTEDSPFVGEEWAAGVLPVVKNMRQLRQSLLDIEAHGQPVIPGTVRTRPDGQVVAPVFPQTGYDRLFFTGVTAEVWMEPGVTVAELPQTQARIYQDKN
;
A
#
# COMPACT_ATOMS: atom_id res chain seq x y z
N MET A 1 -23.05 41.68 4.11
CA MET A 1 -23.70 40.42 3.67
C MET A 1 -23.50 39.41 4.77
N THR A 2 -24.54 39.16 5.55
CA THR A 2 -24.57 38.16 6.61
C THR A 2 -24.87 36.82 5.96
N VAL A 3 -23.92 35.89 6.00
CA VAL A 3 -24.15 34.51 5.56
C VAL A 3 -24.78 33.77 6.72
N ASP A 4 -26.06 33.45 6.58
CA ASP A 4 -26.81 32.58 7.47
C ASP A 4 -26.39 31.13 7.17
N ILE A 5 -25.71 30.47 8.11
CA ILE A 5 -25.13 29.14 7.91
C ILE A 5 -26.10 28.10 8.48
N GLN A 6 -26.77 27.33 7.61
CA GLN A 6 -27.52 26.16 8.04
C GLN A 6 -26.59 25.15 8.72
N GLN A 7 -26.78 24.93 10.02
CA GLN A 7 -26.07 23.89 10.76
C GLN A 7 -26.34 22.50 10.14
N GLY A 8 -25.27 21.73 9.92
CA GLY A 8 -25.35 20.28 9.70
C GLY A 8 -24.85 19.76 8.34
N SER A 9 -24.55 20.63 7.37
CA SER A 9 -23.91 20.19 6.12
C SER A 9 -22.38 20.36 6.21
N PRO A 10 -21.57 19.32 5.91
CA PRO A 10 -20.13 19.51 5.77
C PRO A 10 -19.86 20.54 4.67
N GLN A 11 -19.22 21.65 5.02
CA GLN A 11 -18.70 22.59 4.05
C GLN A 11 -17.49 21.95 3.38
N PHE A 12 -17.67 21.45 2.16
CA PHE A 12 -16.54 21.04 1.35
C PHE A 12 -15.80 22.30 0.90
N PRO A 13 -14.49 22.41 1.18
CA PRO A 13 -13.72 23.55 0.71
C PRO A 13 -13.79 23.60 -0.82
N THR A 14 -14.02 24.80 -1.37
CA THR A 14 -13.88 25.03 -2.82
C THR A 14 -12.45 24.70 -3.20
N VAL A 15 -12.27 23.83 -4.20
CA VAL A 15 -10.95 23.41 -4.67
C VAL A 15 -10.12 24.65 -5.04
N ALA A 16 -9.04 24.88 -4.29
CA ALA A 16 -8.09 25.95 -4.56
C ALA A 16 -7.07 25.46 -5.60
N GLY A 17 -7.31 25.78 -6.87
CA GLY A 17 -6.42 25.45 -7.99
C GLY A 17 -7.15 24.83 -9.16
N ASN A 18 -6.50 24.85 -10.33
CA ASN A 18 -6.99 24.16 -11.52
C ASN A 18 -5.95 23.10 -11.91
N VAL A 19 -6.28 21.82 -11.69
CA VAL A 19 -5.54 20.73 -12.33
C VAL A 19 -6.22 20.53 -13.68
N ALA A 20 -5.52 20.85 -14.77
CA ALA A 20 -6.05 20.63 -16.10
C ALA A 20 -6.49 19.16 -16.22
N SER A 21 -7.70 18.93 -16.72
CA SER A 21 -8.15 17.58 -17.02
C SER A 21 -7.21 16.97 -18.07
N SER A 22 -6.81 15.73 -17.83
CA SER A 22 -6.04 15.00 -18.82
C SER A 22 -6.84 14.85 -20.11
N MET A 23 -6.18 15.10 -21.24
CA MET A 23 -6.79 14.89 -22.55
C MET A 23 -6.83 13.39 -22.87
N GLN A 24 -7.76 12.97 -23.72
CA GLN A 24 -7.87 11.57 -24.12
C GLN A 24 -6.56 11.05 -24.73
N ASP A 25 -5.94 11.84 -25.60
CA ASP A 25 -4.66 11.49 -26.25
C ASP A 25 -3.51 11.30 -25.23
N GLU A 26 -3.51 12.04 -24.12
CA GLU A 26 -2.52 11.87 -23.03
C GLU A 26 -2.72 10.53 -22.31
N MET A 27 -3.97 10.16 -22.02
CA MET A 27 -4.30 8.89 -21.41
C MET A 27 -3.96 7.72 -22.34
N ASP A 28 -4.28 7.83 -23.62
CA ASP A 28 -3.95 6.82 -24.63
C ASP A 28 -2.43 6.64 -24.75
N THR A 29 -1.67 7.73 -24.71
CA THR A 29 -0.20 7.70 -24.70
C THR A 29 0.36 7.00 -23.46
N ALA A 30 -0.22 7.27 -22.28
CA ALA A 30 0.20 6.60 -21.03
C ALA A 30 -0.09 5.09 -21.08
N VAL A 31 -1.23 4.69 -21.61
CA VAL A 31 -1.59 3.27 -21.82
C VAL A 31 -0.64 2.61 -22.82
N GLN A 32 -0.34 3.26 -23.94
CA GLN A 32 0.63 2.75 -24.93
C GLN A 32 2.02 2.58 -24.31
N THR A 33 2.45 3.53 -23.48
CA THR A 33 3.72 3.45 -22.75
C THR A 33 3.73 2.25 -21.81
N LEU A 34 2.66 2.03 -21.03
CA LEU A 34 2.52 0.85 -20.18
C LEU A 34 2.56 -0.45 -20.99
N GLN A 35 1.85 -0.51 -22.12
CA GLN A 35 1.83 -1.69 -23.00
C GLN A 35 3.21 -2.01 -23.58
N ALA A 36 3.98 -0.99 -23.96
CA ALA A 36 5.32 -1.15 -24.48
C ALA A 36 6.32 -1.66 -23.42
N HIS A 37 6.15 -1.30 -22.14
CA HIS A 37 7.11 -1.61 -21.08
C HIS A 37 6.71 -2.78 -20.16
N LYS A 38 5.48 -3.28 -20.23
CA LYS A 38 5.00 -4.39 -19.36
C LYS A 38 5.91 -5.63 -19.41
N GLY A 39 6.48 -5.94 -20.58
CA GLY A 39 7.36 -7.09 -20.76
C GLY A 39 8.66 -6.94 -19.96
N ALA A 40 9.28 -5.75 -20.04
CA ALA A 40 10.48 -5.43 -19.26
C ALA A 40 10.21 -5.50 -17.75
N TRP A 41 9.04 -5.02 -17.30
CA TRP A 41 8.65 -5.10 -15.90
C TRP A 41 8.52 -6.55 -15.40
N VAL A 42 7.84 -7.41 -16.16
CA VAL A 42 7.67 -8.82 -15.78
C VAL A 42 9.01 -9.57 -15.77
N ALA A 43 9.92 -9.22 -16.67
CA ALA A 43 11.25 -9.83 -16.76
C ALA A 43 12.20 -9.48 -15.59
N LEU A 44 11.88 -8.49 -14.77
CA LEU A 44 12.69 -8.14 -13.59
C LEU A 44 12.73 -9.31 -12.59
N THR A 45 13.94 -9.64 -12.16
CA THR A 45 14.20 -10.56 -11.05
C THR A 45 13.66 -10.01 -9.73
N VAL A 46 13.46 -10.90 -8.76
CA VAL A 46 13.07 -10.53 -7.39
C VAL A 46 14.05 -9.51 -6.80
N ARG A 47 15.36 -9.71 -7.01
CA ARG A 47 16.40 -8.82 -6.50
C ARG A 47 16.34 -7.42 -7.11
N GLU A 48 16.08 -7.30 -8.41
CA GLU A 48 15.89 -6.00 -9.06
C GLU A 48 14.64 -5.29 -8.53
N ARG A 49 13.54 -6.01 -8.31
CA ARG A 49 12.33 -5.45 -7.69
C ARG A 49 12.59 -4.97 -6.26
N VAL A 50 13.36 -5.72 -5.46
CA VAL A 50 13.79 -5.29 -4.13
C VAL A 50 14.60 -4.00 -4.21
N ALA A 51 15.56 -3.90 -5.14
CA ALA A 51 16.36 -2.70 -5.34
C ALA A 51 15.52 -1.47 -5.72
N ILE A 52 14.50 -1.65 -6.58
CA ILE A 52 13.53 -0.60 -6.91
C ILE A 52 12.79 -0.14 -5.65
N ILE A 53 12.27 -1.06 -4.84
CA ILE A 53 11.55 -0.70 -3.61
C ILE A 53 12.47 -0.01 -2.60
N ASP A 54 13.72 -0.45 -2.45
CA ASP A 54 14.70 0.21 -1.58
C ASP A 54 14.96 1.66 -2.00
N GLN A 55 15.09 1.89 -3.31
CA GLN A 55 15.24 3.24 -3.85
C GLN A 55 13.96 4.08 -3.64
N LEU A 56 12.78 3.51 -3.86
CA LEU A 56 11.49 4.18 -3.62
C LEU A 56 11.32 4.58 -2.15
N ILE A 57 11.67 3.71 -1.20
CA ILE A 57 11.61 4.03 0.23
C ILE A 57 12.52 5.22 0.55
N LYS A 58 13.77 5.18 0.07
CA LYS A 58 14.75 6.25 0.28
C LYS A 58 14.26 7.58 -0.27
N ASP A 59 13.83 7.59 -1.53
CA ASP A 59 13.40 8.82 -2.21
C ASP A 59 12.10 9.37 -1.63
N PHE A 60 11.15 8.49 -1.30
CA PHE A 60 9.89 8.89 -0.69
C PHE A 60 10.11 9.54 0.68
N VAL A 61 10.93 8.94 1.55
CA VAL A 61 11.27 9.53 2.85
C VAL A 61 11.93 10.90 2.69
N ALA A 62 12.81 11.06 1.69
CA ALA A 62 13.45 12.35 1.41
C ALA A 62 12.45 13.44 0.99
N ILE A 63 11.38 13.09 0.25
CA ILE A 63 10.34 14.06 -0.16
C ILE A 63 9.18 14.19 0.83
N ALA A 64 9.10 13.34 1.87
CA ALA A 64 7.96 13.29 2.79
C ALA A 64 7.65 14.65 3.47
N PRO A 65 8.63 15.45 3.95
CA PRO A 65 8.33 16.78 4.48
C PRO A 65 7.66 17.70 3.45
N ARG A 66 8.10 17.63 2.19
CA ARG A 66 7.51 18.41 1.08
C ARG A 66 6.11 17.94 0.75
N TRP A 67 5.85 16.63 0.80
CA TRP A 67 4.50 16.08 0.67
C TRP A 67 3.59 16.65 1.77
N VAL A 68 4.01 16.60 3.04
CA VAL A 68 3.20 17.08 4.16
C VAL A 68 2.89 18.57 4.01
N ALA A 69 3.90 19.39 3.71
CA ALA A 69 3.69 20.82 3.47
C ALA A 69 2.71 21.09 2.31
N ALA A 70 2.78 20.32 1.23
CA ALA A 70 1.85 20.44 0.10
C ALA A 70 0.42 20.02 0.50
N SER A 71 0.27 18.97 1.30
CA SER A 71 -1.04 18.52 1.80
C SER A 71 -1.68 19.55 2.73
N LEU A 72 -0.92 20.11 3.66
CA LEU A 72 -1.38 21.19 4.54
C LEU A 72 -1.84 22.40 3.74
N LYS A 73 -1.03 22.83 2.77
CA LYS A 73 -1.37 23.93 1.86
C LYS A 73 -2.67 23.65 1.09
N ALA A 74 -2.84 22.45 0.55
CA ALA A 74 -4.04 22.05 -0.18
C ALA A 74 -5.28 22.03 0.71
N LYS A 75 -5.12 21.72 2.00
CA LYS A 75 -6.18 21.70 3.02
C LYS A 75 -6.41 23.05 3.70
N GLY A 76 -5.65 24.09 3.34
CA GLY A 76 -5.72 25.40 3.99
C GLY A 76 -5.27 25.39 5.46
N LEU A 77 -4.41 24.43 5.84
CA LEU A 77 -3.90 24.25 7.19
C LEU A 77 -2.51 24.89 7.34
N THR A 78 -2.25 25.41 8.53
CA THR A 78 -0.94 25.92 8.94
C THR A 78 -0.06 24.81 9.54
N GLU A 79 1.25 25.04 9.61
CA GLU A 79 2.21 24.06 10.16
C GLU A 79 2.10 23.83 11.67
N ASP A 80 1.44 24.74 12.39
CA ASP A 80 1.11 24.61 13.82
C ASP A 80 -0.27 23.95 14.05
N SER A 81 -0.97 23.58 12.97
CA SER A 81 -2.27 22.92 13.07
C SER A 81 -2.15 21.58 13.81
N PRO A 82 -3.09 21.25 14.70
CA PRO A 82 -3.11 19.93 15.36
C PRO A 82 -3.26 18.78 14.36
N PHE A 83 -3.73 19.05 13.14
CA PHE A 83 -3.93 18.05 12.09
C PHE A 83 -2.64 17.69 11.32
N VAL A 84 -1.52 18.37 11.57
CA VAL A 84 -0.24 18.05 10.91
C VAL A 84 0.21 16.62 11.19
N GLY A 85 -0.02 16.14 12.42
CA GLY A 85 0.29 14.76 12.79
C GLY A 85 -0.45 13.73 11.93
N GLU A 86 -1.66 14.05 11.46
CA GLU A 86 -2.45 13.18 10.61
C GLU A 86 -1.83 13.01 9.21
N GLU A 87 -1.23 14.07 8.64
CA GLU A 87 -0.55 13.97 7.34
C GLU A 87 0.64 13.01 7.37
N TRP A 88 1.34 12.97 8.51
CA TRP A 88 2.39 11.99 8.75
C TRP A 88 1.82 10.60 9.01
N ALA A 89 0.84 10.50 9.92
CA ALA A 89 0.33 9.23 10.41
C ALA A 89 -0.52 8.46 9.39
N ALA A 90 -1.37 9.16 8.64
CA ALA A 90 -2.27 8.59 7.65
C ALA A 90 -1.76 8.75 6.20
N GLY A 91 -0.85 9.69 5.94
CA GLY A 91 -0.24 9.90 4.63
C GLY A 91 1.09 9.17 4.47
N VAL A 92 2.13 9.68 5.13
CA VAL A 92 3.53 9.23 4.93
C VAL A 92 3.78 7.82 5.47
N LEU A 93 3.41 7.57 6.73
CA LEU A 93 3.73 6.32 7.42
C LEU A 93 3.14 5.08 6.73
N PRO A 94 1.87 5.06 6.27
CA PRO A 94 1.30 3.89 5.62
C PRO A 94 1.98 3.56 4.30
N VAL A 95 2.40 4.57 3.52
CA VAL A 95 3.11 4.38 2.25
C VAL A 95 4.47 3.71 2.48
N VAL A 96 5.27 4.23 3.43
CA VAL A 96 6.56 3.62 3.78
C VAL A 96 6.38 2.22 4.35
N LYS A 97 5.37 2.01 5.19
CA LYS A 97 5.06 0.69 5.76
C LYS A 97 4.70 -0.32 4.67
N ASN A 98 3.84 0.06 3.73
CA ASN A 98 3.47 -0.80 2.61
C ASN A 98 4.68 -1.19 1.75
N MET A 99 5.54 -0.22 1.40
CA MET A 99 6.77 -0.52 0.65
C MET A 99 7.69 -1.49 1.41
N ARG A 100 7.86 -1.31 2.73
CA ARG A 100 8.62 -2.26 3.57
C ARG A 100 8.02 -3.65 3.60
N GLN A 101 6.69 -3.77 3.63
CA GLN A 101 6.00 -5.07 3.59
C GLN A 101 6.18 -5.75 2.22
N LEU A 102 6.03 -5.01 1.11
CA LEU A 102 6.28 -5.53 -0.22
C LEU A 102 7.73 -6.00 -0.38
N ARG A 103 8.69 -5.21 0.12
CA ARG A 103 10.11 -5.58 0.16
C ARG A 103 10.31 -6.88 0.93
N GLN A 104 9.72 -7.02 2.11
CA GLN A 104 9.86 -8.23 2.92
C GLN A 104 9.25 -9.45 2.21
N SER A 105 8.06 -9.32 1.62
CA SER A 105 7.45 -10.40 0.85
C SER A 105 8.32 -10.85 -0.32
N LEU A 106 8.99 -9.92 -1.02
CA LEU A 106 9.93 -10.28 -2.08
C LEU A 106 11.16 -11.02 -1.55
N LEU A 107 11.71 -10.60 -0.41
CA LEU A 107 12.85 -11.30 0.22
C LEU A 107 12.46 -12.70 0.70
N ASP A 108 11.27 -12.86 1.26
CA ASP A 108 10.73 -14.17 1.63
C ASP A 108 10.56 -15.06 0.40
N ILE A 109 10.06 -14.51 -0.71
CA ILE A 109 9.96 -15.23 -1.99
C ILE A 109 11.34 -15.65 -2.51
N GLU A 110 12.35 -14.78 -2.43
CA GLU A 110 13.73 -15.11 -2.83
C GLU A 110 14.31 -16.25 -1.96
N ALA A 111 14.02 -16.26 -0.66
CA ALA A 111 14.57 -17.23 0.28
C ALA A 111 13.78 -18.55 0.35
N HIS A 112 12.47 -18.51 0.17
CA HIS A 112 11.55 -19.61 0.48
C HIS A 112 10.58 -19.95 -0.66
N GLY A 113 10.59 -19.21 -1.76
CA GLY A 113 9.65 -19.38 -2.88
C GLY A 113 8.24 -18.83 -2.62
N GLN A 114 7.99 -18.30 -1.42
CA GLN A 114 6.70 -17.73 -1.01
C GLN A 114 6.86 -16.74 0.14
N PRO A 115 5.90 -15.82 0.36
CA PRO A 115 5.86 -14.97 1.54
C PRO A 115 5.73 -15.78 2.84
N VAL A 116 6.29 -15.27 3.93
CA VAL A 116 6.11 -15.87 5.26
C VAL A 116 4.81 -15.38 5.88
N ILE A 117 3.90 -16.30 6.22
CA ILE A 117 2.67 -15.99 6.93
C ILE A 117 2.99 -15.77 8.42
N PRO A 118 2.59 -14.63 9.02
CA PRO A 118 2.85 -14.35 10.43
C PRO A 118 1.92 -15.17 11.34
N GLY A 119 2.35 -16.38 11.69
CA GLY A 119 1.67 -17.24 12.65
C GLY A 119 1.04 -18.48 12.03
N THR A 120 0.17 -19.13 12.81
CA THR A 120 -0.39 -20.44 12.44
C THR A 120 -1.57 -20.29 11.51
N VAL A 121 -1.45 -20.85 10.30
CA VAL A 121 -2.58 -21.08 9.39
C VAL A 121 -3.51 -22.12 10.01
N ARG A 122 -4.82 -21.85 10.03
CA ARG A 122 -5.81 -22.71 10.67
C ARG A 122 -7.00 -22.99 9.74
N THR A 123 -7.67 -24.09 9.99
CA THR A 123 -8.96 -24.40 9.36
C THR A 123 -10.08 -24.06 10.32
N ARG A 124 -11.11 -23.38 9.83
CA ARG A 124 -12.34 -23.05 10.57
C ARG A 124 -13.28 -24.26 10.65
N PRO A 125 -14.29 -24.23 11.55
CA PRO A 125 -15.29 -25.31 11.64
C PRO A 125 -16.07 -25.57 10.35
N ASP A 126 -16.22 -24.55 9.50
CA ASP A 126 -16.86 -24.62 8.18
C ASP A 126 -15.92 -25.18 7.08
N GLY A 127 -14.69 -25.55 7.43
CA GLY A 127 -13.69 -26.08 6.50
C GLY A 127 -12.85 -25.02 5.78
N GLN A 128 -13.13 -23.72 5.96
CA GLN A 128 -12.38 -22.66 5.29
C GLN A 128 -11.00 -22.45 5.93
N VAL A 129 -9.95 -22.32 5.11
CA VAL A 129 -8.60 -22.02 5.57
C VAL A 129 -8.42 -20.53 5.81
N VAL A 130 -7.76 -20.19 6.92
CA VAL A 130 -7.53 -18.83 7.38
C VAL A 130 -6.04 -18.63 7.66
N ALA A 131 -5.47 -17.61 7.02
CA ALA A 131 -4.09 -17.20 7.20
C ALA A 131 -4.03 -15.86 7.96
N PRO A 132 -3.39 -15.79 9.14
CA PRO A 132 -3.13 -14.51 9.79
C PRO A 132 -2.15 -13.68 8.95
N VAL A 133 -2.44 -12.40 8.72
CA VAL A 133 -1.57 -11.50 7.90
C VAL A 133 -1.11 -10.26 8.67
N PHE A 134 -1.65 -10.03 9.87
CA PHE A 134 -1.27 -8.94 10.75
C PHE A 134 -1.52 -9.33 12.22
N PRO A 135 -0.62 -8.99 13.17
CA PRO A 135 0.63 -8.22 13.03
C PRO A 135 1.81 -9.04 12.49
N GLN A 136 2.69 -8.42 11.69
CA GLN A 136 3.87 -9.07 11.11
C GLN A 136 5.14 -8.88 11.96
N THR A 137 5.27 -7.72 12.62
CA THR A 137 6.48 -7.35 13.37
C THR A 137 6.18 -7.02 14.83
N GLY A 138 7.23 -6.91 15.65
CA GLY A 138 7.10 -6.41 17.03
C GLY A 138 6.57 -4.97 17.09
N TYR A 139 6.95 -4.12 16.12
CA TYR A 139 6.42 -2.77 16.02
C TYR A 139 4.92 -2.75 15.70
N ASP A 140 4.46 -3.66 14.84
CA ASP A 140 3.02 -3.78 14.56
C ASP A 140 2.23 -4.13 15.83
N ARG A 141 2.75 -5.06 16.63
CA ARG A 141 2.13 -5.44 17.92
C ARG A 141 2.09 -4.26 18.88
N LEU A 142 3.14 -3.45 18.92
CA LEU A 142 3.23 -2.29 19.81
C LEU A 142 2.26 -1.18 19.38
N PHE A 143 2.34 -0.74 18.11
CA PHE A 143 1.56 0.40 17.61
C PHE A 143 0.09 0.08 17.37
N PHE A 144 -0.23 -1.17 17.05
CA PHE A 144 -1.59 -1.62 16.75
C PHE A 144 -2.03 -2.71 17.73
N THR A 145 -1.79 -2.45 19.02
CA THR A 145 -2.18 -3.38 20.09
C THR A 145 -3.67 -3.71 19.99
N GLY A 146 -4.00 -5.00 19.97
CA GLY A 146 -5.39 -5.49 19.87
C GLY A 146 -5.94 -5.56 18.44
N VAL A 147 -5.18 -5.13 17.42
CA VAL A 147 -5.59 -5.24 16.02
C VAL A 147 -4.99 -6.51 15.40
N THR A 148 -5.85 -7.30 14.77
CA THR A 148 -5.45 -8.48 13.99
C THR A 148 -6.08 -8.40 12.60
N ALA A 149 -5.46 -9.05 11.63
CA ALA A 149 -6.06 -9.26 10.33
C ALA A 149 -5.76 -10.67 9.83
N GLU A 150 -6.76 -11.25 9.16
CA GLU A 150 -6.70 -12.58 8.58
C GLU A 150 -7.19 -12.51 7.13
N VAL A 151 -6.63 -13.36 6.27
CA VAL A 151 -7.15 -13.62 4.93
C VAL A 151 -7.85 -14.98 4.96
N TRP A 152 -9.08 -15.00 4.46
CA TRP A 152 -9.85 -16.23 4.31
C TRP A 152 -9.67 -16.73 2.88
N MET A 153 -9.20 -17.96 2.76
CA MET A 153 -8.91 -18.55 1.46
C MET A 153 -10.19 -18.95 0.73
N GLU A 154 -10.10 -19.00 -0.60
CA GLU A 154 -11.17 -19.52 -1.44
C GLU A 154 -11.57 -20.96 -1.02
N PRO A 155 -12.86 -21.33 -1.15
CA PRO A 155 -13.31 -22.69 -0.86
C PRO A 155 -12.50 -23.75 -1.62
N GLY A 156 -12.08 -24.79 -0.92
CA GLY A 156 -11.30 -25.90 -1.50
C GLY A 156 -9.78 -25.77 -1.32
N VAL A 157 -9.25 -24.60 -0.94
CA VAL A 157 -7.84 -24.47 -0.55
C VAL A 157 -7.63 -25.16 0.81
N THR A 158 -6.74 -26.15 0.86
CA THR A 158 -6.33 -26.77 2.13
C THR A 158 -5.07 -26.13 2.72
N VAL A 159 -4.79 -26.36 4.01
CA VAL A 159 -3.57 -25.85 4.67
C VAL A 159 -2.30 -26.37 3.97
N ALA A 160 -2.33 -27.60 3.46
CA ALA A 160 -1.21 -28.20 2.74
C ALA A 160 -1.01 -27.64 1.33
N GLU A 161 -2.08 -27.13 0.71
CA GLU A 161 -2.08 -26.56 -0.66
C GLU A 161 -1.93 -25.03 -0.69
N LEU A 162 -2.10 -24.38 0.46
CA LEU A 162 -1.96 -22.93 0.58
C LEU A 162 -0.60 -22.40 0.05
N PRO A 163 0.56 -23.01 0.36
CA PRO A 163 1.86 -22.64 -0.24
C PRO A 163 1.85 -22.46 -1.76
N GLN A 164 1.18 -23.38 -2.47
CA GLN A 164 1.14 -23.46 -3.93
C GLN A 164 0.24 -22.39 -4.56
N THR A 165 -0.59 -21.72 -3.75
CA THR A 165 -1.44 -20.62 -4.20
C THR A 165 -0.76 -19.25 -4.12
N GLN A 166 0.38 -19.16 -3.42
CA GLN A 166 1.09 -17.91 -3.15
C GLN A 166 2.16 -17.64 -4.19
N ALA A 167 2.45 -16.36 -4.46
CA ALA A 167 3.60 -15.94 -5.28
C ALA A 167 3.77 -16.65 -6.63
N ARG A 168 2.67 -17.13 -7.25
CA ARG A 168 2.69 -17.98 -8.45
C ARG A 168 3.55 -17.41 -9.58
N ILE A 169 3.47 -16.10 -9.80
CA ILE A 169 4.27 -15.40 -10.83
C ILE A 169 5.80 -15.49 -10.64
N TYR A 170 6.25 -15.89 -9.45
CA TYR A 170 7.67 -16.07 -9.11
C TYR A 170 8.05 -17.55 -8.99
N GLN A 171 7.08 -18.46 -8.95
CA GLN A 171 7.29 -19.91 -8.92
C GLN A 171 7.44 -20.47 -10.33
N ASP A 172 6.69 -19.91 -11.28
CA ASP A 172 6.83 -20.21 -12.69
C ASP A 172 8.14 -19.60 -13.20
N LYS A 173 9.22 -20.41 -13.23
CA LYS A 173 10.45 -20.02 -13.91
C LYS A 173 10.12 -19.85 -15.41
N ASN A 174 10.20 -18.62 -15.90
CA ASN A 174 10.40 -18.39 -17.33
C ASN A 174 11.72 -19.04 -17.79
#